data_AF-A0A9W4FHE4-F1
#
_entry.id   AF-A0A9W4FHE4-F1
#
_cell.length_a   1.000
_cell.length_b   1.000
_cell.length_c   1.000
_cell.angle_alpha   90.00
_cell.angle_beta   90.00
_cell.angle_gamma   90.00
#
_symmetry.space_group_name_H-M   'P 1'
#
loop_
_entity.id
_entity.type
_entity.pdbx_description
1 polymer ?
#
loop_
_entity_poly.entity_id
_entity_poly.type
_entity_poly.pdbx_seq_one_letter_code
_entity_poly.pdbx_strand_id
1 'polypeptide(L)'
;MFNWFSLDIIYYPVSAIMWVWYKAFAFILGPTNFFAWGLSVMFLVFTLRAILYKPFVKQIRTTRQMQELQPQIKALQKKYGKDRQRMALEMQKLQREHGFNPILGCLPMLAQLPVFLGLYHVLMSFNRTQTGIGRLGLSVEENAQLGNYVFSAEDVRHFLDANLLGAPLGATMIQQHGLEAFTEFNRVAVIGVGVPMMILAGIATYFNSRASVARQSPEAAANPQTAMMNKLALYVFPLGVVAGGPFLPLAIIMYWLANNIWTFGQQHYVFGMIEKEEEAKKLAAKERRAQNAPPPGAKPKKQSKVAAEPTEITTSDGMEMDGKAAENGSSDAKATGTSPGKTASGTGSRTPRPGATPRPGARPKKRKR
;
A
#
# COMPACT_ATOMS: atom_id res chain seq x y z
N MET A 1 -3.19 1.43 -34.23
CA MET A 1 -2.86 0.03 -33.84
C MET A 1 -2.46 0.04 -32.37
N PHE A 2 -3.05 -0.84 -31.57
CA PHE A 2 -2.72 -1.00 -30.15
C PHE A 2 -1.33 -1.62 -30.03
N ASN A 3 -0.38 -0.94 -29.39
CA ASN A 3 0.99 -1.44 -29.25
C ASN A 3 1.17 -2.00 -27.83
N TRP A 4 1.45 -3.30 -27.70
CA TRP A 4 1.64 -3.96 -26.40
C TRP A 4 2.90 -3.50 -25.66
N PHE A 5 3.83 -2.84 -26.36
CA PHE A 5 4.99 -2.18 -25.77
C PHE A 5 4.74 -0.69 -25.45
N SER A 6 3.65 -0.10 -25.95
CA SER A 6 3.18 1.18 -25.44
C SER A 6 2.25 0.94 -24.26
N LEU A 7 2.28 1.82 -23.26
CA LEU A 7 1.41 1.71 -22.09
C LEU A 7 -0.04 2.13 -22.43
N ASP A 8 -0.52 1.83 -23.64
CA ASP A 8 -1.86 2.17 -24.16
C ASP A 8 -2.96 1.61 -23.25
N ILE A 9 -2.74 0.42 -22.67
CA ILE A 9 -3.63 -0.21 -21.69
C ILE A 9 -3.85 0.66 -20.45
N ILE A 10 -2.92 1.58 -20.14
CA ILE A 10 -3.05 2.57 -19.06
C ILE A 10 -3.56 3.90 -19.63
N TYR A 11 -3.10 4.31 -20.81
CA TYR A 11 -3.43 5.61 -21.39
C TYR A 11 -4.91 5.75 -21.77
N TYR A 12 -5.52 4.72 -22.39
CA TYR A 12 -6.94 4.77 -22.76
C TYR A 12 -7.87 4.86 -21.55
N PRO A 13 -7.72 4.04 -20.48
CA PRO A 13 -8.56 4.21 -19.29
C PRO A 13 -8.36 5.55 -18.57
N VAL A 14 -7.11 6.02 -18.47
CA VAL A 14 -6.83 7.32 -17.83
C VAL A 14 -7.46 8.47 -18.62
N SER A 15 -7.29 8.48 -19.94
CA SER A 15 -7.91 9.48 -20.81
C SER A 15 -9.43 9.37 -20.81
N ALA A 16 -10.01 8.16 -20.80
CA ALA A 16 -11.47 7.94 -20.71
C ALA A 16 -12.07 8.55 -19.44
N ILE A 17 -11.48 8.28 -18.27
CA ILE A 17 -11.97 8.84 -17.00
C ILE A 17 -11.84 10.36 -17.01
N MET A 18 -10.70 10.89 -17.45
CA MET A 18 -10.48 12.32 -17.55
C MET A 18 -11.48 12.98 -18.51
N TRP A 19 -11.76 12.34 -19.65
CA TRP A 19 -12.71 12.82 -20.66
C TRP A 19 -14.13 12.89 -20.11
N VAL A 20 -14.59 11.89 -19.35
CA VAL A 20 -15.91 11.91 -18.70
C VAL A 20 -16.03 13.14 -17.78
N TRP A 21 -15.04 13.37 -16.93
CA TRP A 21 -15.05 14.53 -16.02
C TRP A 21 -14.92 15.85 -16.77
N TYR A 22 -14.09 15.89 -17.82
CA TYR A 22 -13.99 17.05 -18.69
C TYR A 22 -15.35 17.39 -19.29
N LYS A 23 -16.06 16.43 -19.90
CA LYS A 23 -17.39 16.67 -20.48
C LYS A 23 -18.39 17.14 -19.43
N ALA A 24 -18.36 16.56 -18.23
CA ALA A 24 -19.23 16.97 -17.14
C ALA A 24 -18.98 18.43 -16.69
N PHE A 25 -17.73 18.84 -16.49
CA PHE A 25 -17.41 20.21 -16.10
C PHE A 25 -17.53 21.20 -17.25
N ALA A 26 -17.19 20.80 -18.47
CA ALA A 26 -17.34 21.60 -19.69
C ALA A 26 -18.79 21.95 -19.96
N PHE A 27 -19.73 21.04 -19.66
CA PHE A 27 -21.16 21.31 -19.78
C PHE A 27 -21.61 22.48 -18.89
N ILE A 28 -20.97 22.68 -17.74
CA ILE A 28 -21.34 23.71 -16.75
C ILE A 28 -20.54 24.99 -16.94
N LEU A 29 -19.23 24.88 -17.16
CA LEU A 29 -18.28 25.99 -17.14
C LEU A 29 -17.85 26.47 -18.53
N GLY A 30 -18.16 25.69 -19.57
CA GLY A 30 -17.70 25.88 -20.94
C GLY A 30 -16.51 24.98 -21.31
N PRO A 31 -16.40 24.55 -22.58
CA PRO A 31 -15.42 23.56 -23.03
C PRO A 31 -13.97 24.07 -23.06
N THR A 32 -13.76 25.37 -23.21
CA THR A 32 -12.44 26.03 -23.20
C THR A 32 -12.07 26.59 -21.83
N ASN A 33 -12.89 26.36 -20.80
CA ASN A 33 -12.65 26.92 -19.48
C ASN A 33 -11.49 26.20 -18.76
N PHE A 34 -10.51 26.97 -18.28
CA PHE A 34 -9.37 26.44 -17.51
C PHE A 34 -9.80 25.56 -16.34
N PHE A 35 -10.83 25.95 -15.60
CA PHE A 35 -11.29 25.20 -14.43
C PHE A 35 -11.98 23.89 -14.82
N ALA A 36 -12.63 23.80 -15.99
CA ALA A 36 -13.23 22.55 -16.44
C ALA A 36 -12.16 21.47 -16.65
N TRP A 37 -11.04 21.84 -17.27
CA TRP A 37 -9.89 20.96 -17.46
C TRP A 37 -9.10 20.73 -16.17
N GLY A 38 -8.92 21.75 -15.33
CA GLY A 38 -8.27 21.60 -14.03
C GLY A 38 -9.02 20.62 -13.11
N LEU A 39 -10.35 20.79 -13.02
CA LEU A 39 -11.22 19.90 -12.24
C LEU A 39 -11.28 18.49 -12.82
N SER A 40 -11.22 18.33 -14.15
CA SER A 40 -11.20 16.99 -14.75
C SER A 40 -9.96 16.20 -14.35
N VAL A 41 -8.80 16.86 -14.26
CA VAL A 41 -7.57 16.27 -13.70
C VAL A 41 -7.74 15.92 -12.22
N MET A 42 -8.34 16.79 -11.42
CA MET A 42 -8.57 16.51 -9.98
C MET A 42 -9.51 15.31 -9.77
N PHE A 43 -10.62 15.26 -10.50
CA PHE A 43 -11.63 14.22 -10.34
C PHE A 43 -11.23 12.87 -10.96
N LEU A 44 -10.35 12.89 -11.98
CA LEU A 44 -9.63 11.68 -12.40
C LEU A 44 -8.90 11.05 -11.21
N VAL A 45 -8.14 11.85 -10.45
CA VAL A 45 -7.40 11.35 -9.27
C VAL A 45 -8.36 10.79 -8.23
N PHE A 46 -9.43 11.53 -7.92
CA PHE A 46 -10.42 11.08 -6.94
C PHE A 46 -11.10 9.78 -7.37
N THR A 47 -11.44 9.64 -8.64
CA THR A 47 -12.07 8.42 -9.19
C THR A 47 -11.13 7.22 -9.10
N LEU A 48 -9.89 7.37 -9.55
CA LEU A 48 -8.90 6.29 -9.47
C LEU A 48 -8.61 5.89 -8.03
N ARG A 49 -8.51 6.87 -7.14
CA ARG A 49 -8.31 6.61 -5.71
C ARG A 49 -9.52 5.96 -5.04
N ALA A 50 -10.74 6.28 -5.49
CA ALA A 50 -11.96 5.61 -5.04
C ALA A 50 -12.00 4.14 -5.50
N ILE A 51 -11.63 3.86 -6.76
CA ILE A 51 -11.51 2.50 -7.28
C ILE A 51 -10.47 1.69 -6.47
N LEU A 52 -9.34 2.33 -6.13
CA LEU A 52 -8.27 1.74 -5.34
C LEU A 52 -8.52 1.78 -3.81
N TYR A 53 -9.74 2.10 -3.36
CA TYR A 53 -10.05 2.19 -1.93
C TYR A 53 -9.82 0.87 -1.18
N LYS A 54 -10.34 -0.26 -1.69
CA LYS A 54 -10.16 -1.57 -1.05
C LYS A 54 -8.68 -1.99 -0.90
N PRO A 55 -7.85 -1.96 -1.97
CA PRO A 55 -6.44 -2.31 -1.81
C PRO A 55 -5.71 -1.34 -0.87
N PHE A 56 -6.08 -0.05 -0.86
CA PHE A 56 -5.53 0.93 0.08
C PHE A 56 -5.84 0.59 1.55
N VAL A 57 -7.09 0.25 1.88
CA VAL A 57 -7.46 -0.17 3.25
C VAL A 57 -6.66 -1.41 3.67
N LYS A 58 -6.53 -2.40 2.78
CA LYS A 58 -5.74 -3.61 3.04
C LYS A 58 -4.28 -3.27 3.33
N GLN A 59 -3.71 -2.37 2.54
CA GLN A 59 -2.33 -1.93 2.71
C GLN A 59 -2.11 -1.18 4.03
N ILE A 60 -3.02 -0.26 4.43
CA ILE A 60 -2.93 0.39 5.74
C ILE A 60 -2.95 -0.64 6.88
N ARG A 61 -3.84 -1.64 6.81
CA ARG A 61 -3.91 -2.70 7.83
C ARG A 61 -2.60 -3.48 7.91
N THR A 62 -1.98 -3.81 6.78
CA THR A 62 -0.66 -4.46 6.74
C THR A 62 0.44 -3.56 7.34
N THR A 63 0.44 -2.26 7.03
CA THR A 63 1.39 -1.31 7.62
C THR A 63 1.23 -1.22 9.13
N ARG A 64 -0.01 -1.23 9.64
CA ARG A 64 -0.29 -1.20 11.08
C ARG A 64 0.19 -2.47 11.79
N GLN A 65 -0.09 -3.64 11.23
CA GLN A 65 0.44 -4.92 11.75
C GLN A 65 1.97 -4.92 11.82
N MET A 66 2.64 -4.35 10.81
CA MET A 66 4.10 -4.21 10.83
C MET A 66 4.58 -3.29 11.98
N GLN A 67 3.83 -2.23 12.29
CA GLN A 67 4.13 -1.37 13.44
C GLN A 67 3.97 -2.10 14.78
N GLU A 68 2.98 -2.99 14.91
CA GLU A 68 2.79 -3.83 16.10
C GLU A 68 3.92 -4.85 16.29
N LEU A 69 4.54 -5.32 15.19
CA LEU A 69 5.64 -6.27 15.21
C LEU A 69 7.02 -5.61 15.39
N GLN A 70 7.13 -4.28 15.33
CA GLN A 70 8.37 -3.54 15.60
C GLN A 70 9.15 -3.99 16.85
N PRO A 71 8.53 -4.20 18.02
CA PRO A 71 9.26 -4.69 19.20
C PRO A 71 9.89 -6.07 18.99
N GLN A 72 9.20 -6.98 18.29
CA GLN A 72 9.72 -8.33 17.97
C GLN A 72 10.85 -8.25 16.94
N ILE A 73 10.70 -7.39 15.93
CA ILE A 73 11.74 -7.07 14.94
C ILE A 73 13.00 -6.53 15.63
N LYS A 74 12.86 -5.61 16.59
CA LYS A 74 13.97 -5.06 17.37
C LYS A 74 14.62 -6.12 18.28
N ALA A 75 13.82 -6.98 18.91
CA ALA A 75 14.35 -8.09 19.71
C ALA A 75 15.17 -9.05 18.85
N LEU A 76 14.70 -9.33 17.62
CA LEU A 76 15.41 -10.15 16.66
C LEU A 76 16.72 -9.50 16.18
N GLN A 77 16.70 -8.20 15.89
CA GLN A 77 17.90 -7.43 15.56
C GLN A 77 18.92 -7.43 16.70
N LYS A 78 18.49 -7.37 17.97
CA LYS A 78 19.39 -7.51 19.12
C LYS A 78 19.99 -8.90 19.23
N LYS A 79 19.21 -9.95 18.94
CA LYS A 79 19.64 -11.35 19.07
C LYS A 79 20.57 -11.81 17.93
N TYR A 80 20.28 -11.40 16.69
CA TYR A 80 20.99 -11.86 15.49
C TYR A 80 21.62 -10.73 14.68
N GLY A 81 21.78 -9.53 15.26
CA GLY A 81 22.40 -8.35 14.63
C GLY A 81 23.73 -8.61 13.90
N LYS A 82 24.53 -9.52 14.44
CA LYS A 82 25.85 -9.90 13.92
C LYS A 82 25.82 -10.95 12.82
N ASP A 83 24.71 -11.67 12.67
CA ASP A 83 24.53 -12.74 11.68
C ASP A 83 23.40 -12.38 10.71
N ARG A 84 23.77 -11.73 9.60
CA ARG A 84 22.80 -11.27 8.60
C ARG A 84 21.98 -12.41 8.00
N GLN A 85 22.57 -13.60 7.83
CA GLN A 85 21.87 -14.74 7.25
C GLN A 85 20.79 -15.27 8.20
N ARG A 86 21.13 -15.49 9.48
CA ARG A 86 20.13 -15.88 10.48
C ARG A 86 19.09 -14.80 10.73
N MET A 87 19.50 -13.53 10.74
CA MET A 87 18.55 -12.41 10.86
C MET A 87 17.52 -12.43 9.73
N ALA A 88 17.96 -12.60 8.48
CA ALA A 88 17.04 -12.66 7.35
C ALA A 88 16.06 -13.85 7.45
N LEU A 89 16.56 -15.04 7.84
CA LEU A 89 15.75 -16.24 8.00
C LEU A 89 14.71 -16.10 9.12
N GLU A 90 15.13 -15.65 10.30
CA GLU A 90 14.23 -15.47 11.44
C GLU A 90 13.27 -14.30 11.21
N MET A 91 13.69 -13.28 10.47
CA MET A 91 12.81 -12.20 10.04
C MET A 91 11.72 -12.79 9.16
N GLN A 92 12.09 -13.55 8.12
CA GLN A 92 11.14 -14.21 7.22
C GLN A 92 10.19 -15.14 7.98
N LYS A 93 10.70 -15.89 8.96
CA LYS A 93 9.90 -16.77 9.83
C LYS A 93 8.89 -15.96 10.64
N LEU A 94 9.32 -14.87 11.27
CA LEU A 94 8.44 -13.94 11.98
C LEU A 94 7.34 -13.39 11.06
N GLN A 95 7.66 -13.06 9.80
CA GLN A 95 6.64 -12.58 8.85
C GLN A 95 5.63 -13.65 8.48
N ARG A 96 6.08 -14.90 8.28
CA ARG A 96 5.22 -16.04 7.96
C ARG A 96 4.31 -16.42 9.13
N GLU A 97 4.83 -16.43 10.36
CA GLU A 97 4.05 -16.74 11.56
C GLU A 97 2.92 -15.75 11.79
N HIS A 98 3.15 -14.46 11.52
CA HIS A 98 2.14 -13.41 11.62
C HIS A 98 1.38 -13.16 10.32
N GLY A 99 1.61 -13.95 9.27
CA GLY A 99 0.89 -13.88 8.00
C GLY A 99 1.03 -12.56 7.24
N PHE A 100 2.09 -11.78 7.48
CA PHE A 100 2.29 -10.48 6.82
C PHE A 100 3.22 -10.57 5.61
N ASN A 101 2.91 -9.83 4.54
CA ASN A 101 3.76 -9.73 3.35
C ASN A 101 4.33 -8.30 3.23
N PRO A 102 5.66 -8.11 3.29
CA PRO A 102 6.28 -6.78 3.22
C PRO A 102 6.03 -6.06 1.89
N ILE A 103 5.83 -6.80 0.78
CA ILE A 103 5.57 -6.25 -0.55
C ILE A 103 4.19 -5.60 -0.62
N LEU A 104 3.21 -6.10 0.14
CA LEU A 104 1.90 -5.46 0.23
C LEU A 104 1.99 -4.05 0.81
N GLY A 105 3.03 -3.74 1.59
CA GLY A 105 3.26 -2.41 2.16
C GLY A 105 3.64 -1.33 1.15
N CYS A 106 4.32 -1.68 0.05
CA CYS A 106 4.70 -0.73 -1.01
C CYS A 106 3.70 -0.66 -2.19
N LEU A 107 2.64 -1.47 -2.13
CA LEU A 107 1.66 -1.63 -3.20
C LEU A 107 1.06 -0.31 -3.76
N PRO A 108 0.77 0.74 -2.97
CA PRO A 108 0.18 1.95 -3.52
C PRO A 108 1.17 2.78 -4.30
N MET A 109 2.46 2.76 -3.94
CA MET A 109 3.45 3.44 -4.78
C MET A 109 3.52 2.77 -6.14
N LEU A 110 3.49 1.43 -6.17
CA LEU A 110 3.49 0.65 -7.41
C LEU A 110 2.20 0.85 -8.21
N ALA A 111 1.04 0.96 -7.57
CA ALA A 111 -0.23 1.22 -8.25
C ALA A 111 -0.36 2.68 -8.74
N GLN A 112 0.25 3.63 -8.04
CA GLN A 112 0.17 5.06 -8.38
C GLN A 112 1.09 5.43 -9.54
N LEU A 113 2.25 4.79 -9.68
CA LEU A 113 3.22 5.11 -10.72
C LEU A 113 2.64 4.96 -12.15
N PRO A 114 1.99 3.84 -12.53
CA PRO A 114 1.33 3.71 -13.83
C PRO A 114 0.31 4.79 -14.09
N VAL A 115 -0.52 5.12 -13.09
CA VAL A 115 -1.55 6.16 -13.20
C VAL A 115 -0.93 7.53 -13.49
N PHE A 116 0.12 7.89 -12.75
CA PHE A 116 0.83 9.15 -12.96
C PHE A 116 1.46 9.22 -14.35
N LEU A 117 2.15 8.15 -14.78
CA LEU A 117 2.76 8.07 -16.10
C LEU A 117 1.69 8.17 -17.19
N GLY A 118 0.53 7.53 -17.00
CA GLY A 118 -0.58 7.62 -17.93
C GLY A 118 -1.15 9.03 -18.05
N LEU A 119 -1.40 9.69 -16.92
CA LEU A 119 -1.87 11.08 -16.92
C LEU A 119 -0.84 12.02 -17.56
N TYR A 120 0.42 11.91 -17.16
CA TYR A 120 1.50 12.72 -17.70
C TYR A 120 1.61 12.56 -19.22
N HIS A 121 1.55 11.31 -19.70
CA HIS A 121 1.59 11.01 -21.13
C HIS A 121 0.38 11.60 -21.86
N VAL A 122 -0.85 11.36 -21.38
CA VAL A 122 -2.08 11.91 -21.98
C VAL A 122 -2.02 13.44 -22.05
N LEU A 123 -1.60 14.12 -20.98
CA LEU A 123 -1.47 15.58 -20.94
C LEU A 123 -0.42 16.11 -21.92
N MET A 124 0.75 15.45 -21.98
CA MET A 124 1.81 15.80 -22.92
C MET A 124 1.43 15.55 -24.38
N SER A 125 0.51 14.62 -24.65
CA SER A 125 0.01 14.31 -26.00
C SER A 125 -1.03 15.31 -26.51
N PHE A 126 -1.47 16.30 -25.72
CA PHE A 126 -2.27 17.41 -26.27
C PHE A 126 -1.44 18.39 -27.12
N ASN A 127 -0.16 18.56 -26.78
CA ASN A 127 0.78 19.39 -27.55
C ASN A 127 1.93 18.52 -28.09
N ARG A 128 1.75 18.02 -29.31
CA ARG A 128 2.72 17.16 -30.03
C ARG A 128 3.66 17.93 -30.96
N THR A 129 3.68 19.28 -30.89
CA THR A 129 4.51 20.11 -31.78
C THR A 129 5.97 20.21 -31.34
N GLN A 130 6.27 19.85 -30.09
CA GLN A 130 7.65 19.84 -29.59
C GLN A 130 8.49 18.78 -30.31
N THR A 131 9.79 19.05 -30.45
CA THR A 131 10.77 18.15 -31.08
C THR A 131 11.68 17.50 -30.02
N GLY A 132 12.26 16.34 -30.33
CA GLY A 132 13.17 15.59 -29.43
C GLY A 132 12.82 14.11 -29.30
N ILE A 133 13.55 13.39 -28.43
CA ILE A 133 13.37 11.95 -28.24
C ILE A 133 11.95 11.66 -27.73
N GLY A 134 11.21 10.84 -28.47
CA GLY A 134 9.83 10.46 -28.13
C GLY A 134 8.78 11.56 -28.36
N ARG A 135 9.14 12.64 -29.05
CA ARG A 135 8.20 13.70 -29.47
C ARG A 135 7.97 13.62 -30.98
N LEU A 136 6.77 14.01 -31.41
CA LEU A 136 6.36 13.85 -32.81
C LEU A 136 6.75 15.05 -33.69
N GLY A 137 6.95 16.25 -33.13
CA GLY A 137 7.35 17.42 -33.89
C GLY A 137 6.33 17.84 -34.96
N LEU A 138 5.05 17.64 -34.71
CA LEU A 138 3.98 17.93 -35.67
C LEU A 138 3.85 19.45 -35.91
N SER A 139 3.29 19.83 -37.07
CA SER A 139 2.84 21.21 -37.26
C SER A 139 1.70 21.55 -36.29
N VAL A 140 1.45 22.84 -36.06
CA VAL A 140 0.33 23.30 -35.21
C VAL A 140 -1.01 22.84 -35.80
N GLU A 141 -1.15 22.93 -37.11
CA GLU A 141 -2.34 22.51 -37.86
C GLU A 141 -2.56 21.01 -37.77
N GLU A 142 -1.50 20.21 -37.97
CA GLU A 142 -1.55 18.75 -37.84
C GLU A 142 -1.94 18.33 -36.41
N ASN A 143 -1.34 18.95 -35.39
CA ASN A 143 -1.66 18.64 -34.00
C ASN A 143 -3.13 18.93 -33.67
N ALA A 144 -3.68 20.05 -34.18
CA ALA A 144 -5.07 20.45 -33.96
C ALA A 144 -6.09 19.53 -34.64
N GLN A 145 -5.69 18.83 -35.70
CA GLN A 145 -6.55 17.90 -36.44
C GLN A 145 -6.56 16.48 -35.86
N LEU A 146 -5.61 16.16 -34.98
CA LEU A 146 -5.46 14.81 -34.42
C LEU A 146 -6.07 14.71 -33.02
N GLY A 147 -6.96 13.72 -32.85
CA GLY A 147 -7.42 13.32 -31.53
C GLY A 147 -6.29 12.84 -30.62
N ASN A 148 -6.57 12.78 -29.32
CA ASN A 148 -5.67 12.31 -28.27
C ASN A 148 -6.36 11.20 -27.47
N TYR A 149 -6.07 9.93 -27.77
CA TYR A 149 -6.81 8.79 -27.22
C TYR A 149 -8.32 8.94 -27.42
N VAL A 150 -9.11 8.99 -26.34
CA VAL A 150 -10.57 9.18 -26.40
C VAL A 150 -10.98 10.62 -26.71
N PHE A 151 -10.07 11.59 -26.59
CA PHE A 151 -10.37 12.99 -26.88
C PHE A 151 -10.39 13.20 -28.39
N SER A 152 -11.48 13.79 -28.89
CA SER A 152 -11.60 14.16 -30.30
C SER A 152 -10.63 15.29 -30.67
N ALA A 153 -10.45 15.55 -31.96
CA ALA A 153 -9.67 16.71 -32.42
C ALA A 153 -10.26 18.04 -31.92
N GLU A 154 -11.58 18.12 -31.77
CA GLU A 154 -12.24 19.26 -31.14
C GLU A 154 -11.89 19.41 -29.66
N ASP A 155 -11.89 18.30 -28.91
CA ASP A 155 -11.48 18.33 -27.51
C ASP A 155 -10.00 18.72 -27.33
N VAL A 156 -9.14 18.33 -28.27
CA VAL A 156 -7.73 18.74 -28.29
C VAL A 156 -7.63 20.26 -28.47
N ARG A 157 -8.37 20.83 -29.43
CA ARG A 157 -8.43 22.29 -29.61
C ARG A 157 -8.95 22.99 -28.36
N HIS A 158 -10.03 22.49 -27.75
CA HIS A 158 -10.55 23.02 -26.49
C HIS A 158 -9.53 23.03 -25.35
N PHE A 159 -8.67 22.01 -25.26
CA PHE A 159 -7.59 21.99 -24.27
C PHE A 159 -6.50 23.03 -24.57
N LEU A 160 -6.13 23.17 -25.85
CA LEU A 160 -5.13 24.13 -26.31
C LEU A 160 -5.59 25.59 -26.16
N ASP A 161 -6.91 25.80 -26.17
CA ASP A 161 -7.54 27.11 -25.92
C ASP A 161 -7.63 27.45 -24.42
N ALA A 162 -7.62 26.43 -23.56
CA ALA A 162 -7.89 26.59 -22.14
C ALA A 162 -6.71 27.23 -21.38
N ASN A 163 -6.91 28.48 -20.95
CA ASN A 163 -5.92 29.25 -20.22
C ASN A 163 -6.55 30.05 -19.07
N LEU A 164 -5.75 30.36 -18.05
CA LEU A 164 -6.12 31.28 -16.97
C LEU A 164 -5.25 32.53 -17.08
N LEU A 165 -5.80 33.62 -17.63
CA LEU A 165 -5.07 34.88 -17.86
C LEU A 165 -3.82 34.71 -18.76
N GLY A 166 -3.88 33.80 -19.73
CA GLY A 166 -2.73 33.41 -20.56
C GLY A 166 -1.85 32.30 -19.95
N ALA A 167 -2.28 31.66 -18.86
CA ALA A 167 -1.62 30.49 -18.29
C ALA A 167 -2.27 29.17 -18.71
N PRO A 168 -1.79 28.50 -19.78
CA PRO A 168 -2.33 27.21 -20.19
C PRO A 168 -1.90 26.09 -19.24
N LEU A 169 -2.77 25.09 -19.06
CA LEU A 169 -2.55 23.96 -18.14
C LEU A 169 -1.30 23.11 -18.47
N GLY A 170 -0.92 23.07 -19.75
CA GLY A 170 0.24 22.30 -20.22
C GLY A 170 1.59 23.00 -20.04
N ALA A 171 1.61 24.30 -19.71
CA ALA A 171 2.85 25.06 -19.59
C ALA A 171 3.55 24.87 -18.24
N THR A 172 4.88 24.99 -18.25
CA THR A 172 5.73 25.09 -17.05
C THR A 172 6.20 26.54 -16.85
N MET A 173 6.64 26.89 -15.65
CA MET A 173 7.09 28.27 -15.34
C MET A 173 8.44 28.63 -15.95
N ILE A 174 9.26 27.61 -16.25
CA ILE A 174 10.57 27.81 -16.90
C ILE A 174 10.48 27.77 -18.42
N GLN A 175 9.34 27.35 -18.98
CA GLN A 175 9.19 27.20 -20.41
C GLN A 175 9.18 28.57 -21.10
N GLN A 176 9.92 28.67 -22.22
CA GLN A 176 10.01 29.87 -23.04
C GLN A 176 9.54 29.63 -24.49
N HIS A 177 9.64 28.39 -24.96
CA HIS A 177 9.35 28.00 -26.35
C HIS A 177 8.55 26.67 -26.38
N GLY A 178 8.06 26.27 -27.56
CA GLY A 178 7.37 24.97 -27.74
C GLY A 178 5.94 24.93 -27.17
N LEU A 179 5.29 26.09 -27.11
CA LEU A 179 3.87 26.27 -26.73
C LEU A 179 3.06 26.87 -27.88
N GLU A 180 3.57 26.82 -29.11
CA GLU A 180 2.95 27.39 -30.31
C GLU A 180 1.57 26.78 -30.63
N ALA A 181 1.30 25.58 -30.13
CA ALA A 181 -0.02 24.95 -30.24
C ALA A 181 -1.08 25.58 -29.31
N PHE A 182 -0.68 26.26 -28.23
CA PHE A 182 -1.59 26.94 -27.33
C PHE A 182 -1.93 28.32 -27.89
N THR A 183 -3.20 28.72 -27.82
CA THR A 183 -3.65 30.00 -28.37
C THR A 183 -3.09 31.20 -27.61
N GLU A 184 -3.00 31.08 -26.29
CA GLU A 184 -2.43 32.10 -25.42
C GLU A 184 -1.35 31.54 -24.52
N PHE A 185 -0.22 32.23 -24.48
CA PHE A 185 0.86 31.96 -23.55
C PHE A 185 1.44 33.25 -22.98
N ASN A 186 1.30 33.41 -21.67
CA ASN A 186 1.94 34.46 -20.89
C ASN A 186 2.68 33.82 -19.71
N ARG A 187 4.02 33.83 -19.79
CA ARG A 187 4.88 33.25 -18.75
C ARG A 187 4.67 33.87 -17.37
N VAL A 188 4.39 35.18 -17.30
CA VAL A 188 4.13 35.87 -16.02
C VAL A 188 2.83 35.35 -15.41
N ALA A 189 1.80 35.12 -16.22
CA ALA A 189 0.56 34.49 -15.75
C ALA A 189 0.80 33.05 -15.29
N VAL A 190 1.59 32.26 -16.02
CA VAL A 190 1.96 30.89 -15.60
C VAL A 190 2.65 30.89 -14.24
N ILE A 191 3.54 31.84 -13.97
CA ILE A 191 4.18 32.01 -12.65
C ILE A 191 3.16 32.46 -11.61
N GLY A 192 2.30 33.43 -11.95
CA GLY A 192 1.27 33.97 -11.05
C GLY A 192 0.24 32.93 -10.62
N VAL A 193 -0.11 31.98 -11.49
CA VAL A 193 -0.99 30.85 -11.17
C VAL A 193 -0.21 29.71 -10.52
N GLY A 194 0.97 29.38 -11.05
CA GLY A 194 1.78 28.25 -10.63
C GLY A 194 2.32 28.38 -9.20
N VAL A 195 2.90 29.53 -8.84
CA VAL A 195 3.53 29.72 -7.52
C VAL A 195 2.53 29.53 -6.36
N PRO A 196 1.36 30.19 -6.34
CA PRO A 196 0.37 29.95 -5.29
C PRO A 196 -0.09 28.50 -5.23
N MET A 197 -0.36 27.88 -6.38
CA MET A 197 -0.81 26.49 -6.45
C MET A 197 0.24 25.51 -5.91
N MET A 198 1.52 25.80 -6.16
CA MET A 198 2.62 25.03 -5.63
C MET A 198 2.81 25.18 -4.12
N ILE A 199 2.69 26.40 -3.60
CA ILE A 199 2.71 26.65 -2.16
C ILE A 199 1.58 25.84 -1.50
N LEU A 200 0.38 25.86 -2.07
CA LEU A 200 -0.75 25.05 -1.61
C LEU A 200 -0.44 23.55 -1.69
N ALA A 201 0.18 23.06 -2.77
CA ALA A 201 0.58 21.66 -2.90
C ALA A 201 1.65 21.26 -1.87
N GLY A 202 2.61 22.14 -1.58
CA GLY A 202 3.61 21.96 -0.53
C GLY A 202 2.98 21.91 0.87
N ILE A 203 2.07 22.84 1.17
CA ILE A 203 1.29 22.86 2.42
C ILE A 203 0.47 21.57 2.58
N ALA A 204 -0.24 21.15 1.52
CA ALA A 204 -1.01 19.92 1.53
C ALA A 204 -0.11 18.69 1.76
N THR A 205 1.07 18.67 1.14
CA THR A 205 2.09 17.62 1.34
C THR A 205 2.59 17.61 2.79
N TYR A 206 2.84 18.77 3.39
CA TYR A 206 3.24 18.89 4.80
C TYR A 206 2.18 18.31 5.73
N PHE A 207 0.91 18.69 5.57
CA PHE A 207 -0.17 18.20 6.43
C PHE A 207 -0.41 16.71 6.26
N ASN A 208 -0.29 16.20 5.04
CA ASN A 208 -0.35 14.77 4.74
C ASN A 208 0.79 14.00 5.45
N SER A 209 2.04 14.46 5.28
CA SER A 209 3.20 13.90 5.99
C SER A 209 3.04 13.96 7.51
N ARG A 210 2.55 15.08 8.04
CA ARG A 210 2.33 15.27 9.49
C ARG A 210 1.29 14.31 10.04
N ALA A 211 0.18 14.13 9.33
CA ALA A 211 -0.85 13.16 9.71
C ALA A 211 -0.29 11.73 9.74
N SER A 212 0.57 11.39 8.78
CA SER A 212 1.23 10.08 8.76
C SER A 212 2.25 9.89 9.89
N VAL A 213 3.05 10.92 10.20
CA VAL A 213 4.08 10.86 11.26
C VAL A 213 3.44 10.79 12.65
N ALA A 214 2.38 11.57 12.88
CA ALA A 214 1.67 11.60 14.16
C ALA A 214 1.06 10.25 14.57
N ARG A 215 0.86 9.33 13.62
CA ARG A 215 0.29 7.99 13.84
C ARG A 215 1.33 6.90 14.09
N GLN A 216 2.61 7.23 14.12
CA GLN A 216 3.67 6.26 14.43
C GLN A 216 3.63 5.89 15.92
N SER A 217 3.98 4.64 16.25
CA SER A 217 4.10 4.23 17.65
C SER A 217 5.23 5.01 18.35
N PRO A 218 5.15 5.23 19.68
CA PRO A 218 6.20 5.93 20.43
C PRO A 218 7.58 5.26 20.27
N GLU A 219 7.58 3.93 20.18
CA GLU A 219 8.78 3.13 19.96
C GLU A 219 9.38 3.30 18.56
N ALA A 220 8.53 3.49 17.54
CA ALA A 220 9.00 3.79 16.18
C ALA A 220 9.56 5.21 16.11
N ALA A 221 8.89 6.19 16.72
CA ALA A 221 9.34 7.57 16.78
C ALA A 221 10.69 7.75 17.50
N ALA A 222 10.98 6.90 18.50
CA ALA A 222 12.25 6.91 19.22
C ALA A 222 13.45 6.34 18.43
N ASN A 223 13.22 5.70 17.28
CA ASN A 223 14.31 5.17 16.44
C ASN A 223 15.01 6.32 15.68
N PRO A 224 16.34 6.51 15.80
CA PRO A 224 17.08 7.55 15.07
C PRO A 224 16.87 7.54 13.55
N GLN A 225 16.76 6.36 12.94
CA GLN A 225 16.52 6.23 11.50
C GLN A 225 15.11 6.72 11.11
N THR A 226 14.10 6.38 11.92
CA THR A 226 12.73 6.84 11.72
C THR A 226 12.61 8.35 11.97
N ALA A 227 13.29 8.87 13.00
CA ALA A 227 13.32 10.30 13.28
C ALA A 227 13.92 11.12 12.12
N MET A 228 15.00 10.64 11.49
CA MET A 228 15.54 11.24 10.28
C MET A 228 14.52 11.21 9.15
N MET A 229 13.89 10.06 8.90
CA MET A 229 12.88 9.93 7.84
C MET A 229 11.66 10.83 8.08
N ASN A 230 11.25 11.02 9.34
CA ASN A 230 10.18 11.96 9.72
C ASN A 230 10.56 13.41 9.39
N LYS A 231 11.80 13.83 9.65
CA LYS A 231 12.28 15.18 9.28
C LYS A 231 12.29 15.36 7.76
N LEU A 232 12.75 14.36 7.01
CA LEU A 232 12.71 14.39 5.55
C LEU A 232 11.26 14.53 5.05
N ALA A 233 10.36 13.66 5.54
CA ALA A 233 8.93 13.65 5.21
C ALA A 233 8.24 15.00 5.50
N LEU A 234 8.58 15.64 6.62
CA LEU A 234 7.95 16.88 7.06
C LEU A 234 8.50 18.12 6.36
N TYR A 235 9.79 18.18 6.03
CA TYR A 235 10.39 19.43 5.57
C TYR A 235 10.97 19.33 4.17
N VAL A 236 11.75 18.28 3.90
CA VAL A 236 12.45 18.14 2.62
C VAL A 236 11.47 17.81 1.50
N PHE A 237 10.52 16.89 1.71
CA PHE A 237 9.55 16.56 0.66
C PHE A 237 8.62 17.73 0.31
N PRO A 238 7.95 18.42 1.27
CA PRO A 238 7.13 19.59 0.95
C PRO A 238 7.93 20.71 0.26
N LEU A 239 9.14 21.00 0.72
CA LEU A 239 10.01 21.98 0.07
C LEU A 239 10.42 21.52 -1.33
N GLY A 240 10.71 20.24 -1.51
CA GLY A 240 11.04 19.64 -2.80
C GLY A 240 9.89 19.77 -3.81
N VAL A 241 8.64 19.62 -3.36
CA VAL A 241 7.46 19.89 -4.20
C VAL A 241 7.44 21.35 -4.65
N VAL A 242 7.69 22.29 -3.73
CA VAL A 242 7.74 23.73 -4.02
C VAL A 242 8.96 24.12 -4.87
N ALA A 243 10.08 23.41 -4.76
CA ALA A 243 11.27 23.66 -5.58
C ALA A 243 11.16 23.02 -6.97
N GLY A 244 10.46 21.89 -7.09
CA GLY A 244 10.33 21.11 -8.32
C GLY A 244 9.23 21.59 -9.26
N GLY A 245 8.19 22.24 -8.76
CA GLY A 245 7.07 22.63 -9.61
C GLY A 245 7.35 23.71 -10.68
N PRO A 246 8.39 24.58 -10.65
CA PRO A 246 8.74 25.38 -11.84
C PRO A 246 9.02 24.54 -13.07
N PHE A 247 9.47 23.29 -12.89
CA PHE A 247 9.80 22.33 -13.93
C PHE A 247 8.61 21.47 -14.37
N LEU A 248 7.45 21.59 -13.71
CA LEU A 248 6.28 20.75 -13.96
C LEU A 248 5.16 21.55 -14.63
N PRO A 249 4.37 20.92 -15.52
CA PRO A 249 3.17 21.54 -16.07
C PRO A 249 2.14 21.87 -14.97
N LEU A 250 1.37 22.94 -15.15
CA LEU A 250 0.30 23.33 -14.21
C LEU A 250 -0.69 22.18 -13.95
N ALA A 251 -1.04 21.40 -14.97
CA ALA A 251 -1.90 20.22 -14.82
C ALA A 251 -1.30 19.16 -13.87
N ILE A 252 0.02 18.98 -13.88
CA ILE A 252 0.70 18.03 -12.99
C ILE A 252 0.73 18.54 -11.55
N ILE A 253 0.90 19.85 -11.36
CA ILE A 253 0.80 20.48 -10.04
C ILE A 253 -0.64 20.33 -9.50
N MET A 254 -1.66 20.48 -10.36
CA MET A 254 -3.07 20.26 -10.01
C MET A 254 -3.34 18.81 -9.58
N TYR A 255 -2.81 17.85 -10.33
CA TYR A 255 -2.81 16.44 -9.95
C TYR A 255 -2.16 16.22 -8.58
N TRP A 256 -1.01 16.85 -8.32
CA TRP A 256 -0.29 16.72 -7.06
C TRP A 256 -1.11 17.24 -5.89
N LEU A 257 -1.77 18.39 -6.05
CA LEU A 257 -2.65 18.98 -5.07
C LEU A 257 -3.84 18.07 -4.78
N ALA A 258 -4.56 17.62 -5.82
CA ALA A 258 -5.68 16.69 -5.68
C ALA A 258 -5.27 15.40 -4.96
N ASN A 259 -4.12 14.85 -5.31
CA ASN A 259 -3.61 13.64 -4.70
C ASN A 259 -3.35 13.80 -3.20
N ASN A 260 -2.84 14.96 -2.75
CA ASN A 260 -2.62 15.23 -1.33
C ASN A 260 -3.93 15.48 -0.58
N ILE A 261 -4.88 16.23 -1.17
CA ILE A 261 -6.22 16.45 -0.60
C ILE A 261 -6.92 15.11 -0.37
N TRP A 262 -6.94 14.25 -1.40
CA TRP A 262 -7.54 12.93 -1.28
C TRP A 262 -6.83 12.10 -0.23
N THR A 263 -5.50 12.02 -0.28
CA THR A 263 -4.73 11.19 0.66
C THR A 263 -5.00 11.63 2.10
N PHE A 264 -5.03 12.93 2.36
CA PHE A 264 -5.36 13.46 3.68
C PHE A 264 -6.76 13.02 4.11
N GLY A 265 -7.79 13.23 3.30
CA GLY A 265 -9.17 12.82 3.62
C GLY A 265 -9.31 11.30 3.80
N GLN A 266 -8.79 10.52 2.85
CA GLN A 266 -8.84 9.07 2.86
C GLN A 266 -8.12 8.48 4.08
N GLN A 267 -6.95 9.02 4.44
CA GLN A 267 -6.23 8.58 5.63
C GLN A 267 -6.99 8.92 6.92
N HIS A 268 -7.63 10.08 7.04
CA HIS A 268 -8.43 10.39 8.23
C HIS A 268 -9.64 9.45 8.37
N TYR A 269 -10.33 9.20 7.26
CA TYR A 269 -11.47 8.29 7.25
C TYR A 269 -11.08 6.84 7.56
N VAL A 270 -10.10 6.28 6.84
CA VAL A 270 -9.74 4.86 6.97
C VAL A 270 -9.12 4.55 8.33
N PHE A 271 -8.24 5.40 8.84
CA PHE A 271 -7.65 5.14 10.15
C PHE A 271 -8.68 5.29 11.27
N GLY A 272 -9.54 6.32 11.23
CA GLY A 272 -10.63 6.45 12.19
C GLY A 272 -11.59 5.25 12.17
N MET A 273 -11.84 4.67 11.00
CA MET A 273 -12.59 3.42 10.87
C MET A 273 -11.86 2.23 11.54
N ILE A 274 -10.55 2.06 11.29
CA ILE A 274 -9.77 0.95 11.86
C ILE A 274 -9.63 1.09 13.39
N GLU A 275 -9.43 2.31 13.90
CA GLU A 275 -9.37 2.59 15.34
C GLU A 275 -10.68 2.20 16.04
N LYS A 276 -11.83 2.61 15.48
CA LYS A 276 -13.15 2.19 15.97
C LYS A 276 -13.33 0.67 15.96
N GLU A 277 -12.88 0.00 14.89
CA GLU A 277 -12.93 -1.47 14.77
C GLU A 277 -12.11 -2.15 15.87
N GLU A 278 -10.93 -1.62 16.19
CA GLU A 278 -10.06 -2.15 17.25
C GLU A 278 -10.58 -1.87 18.66
N GLU A 279 -11.14 -0.69 18.90
CA GLU A 279 -11.78 -0.37 20.18
C GLU A 279 -12.97 -1.30 20.44
N ALA A 280 -13.81 -1.53 19.44
CA ALA A 280 -14.90 -2.50 19.53
C ALA A 280 -14.40 -3.91 19.82
N LYS A 281 -13.33 -4.37 19.14
CA LYS A 281 -12.69 -5.68 19.42
C LYS A 281 -12.13 -5.75 20.85
N LYS A 282 -11.50 -4.68 21.34
CA LYS A 282 -10.98 -4.60 22.72
C LYS A 282 -12.11 -4.64 23.75
N LEU A 283 -13.21 -3.94 23.50
CA LEU A 283 -14.38 -3.95 24.38
C LEU A 283 -15.02 -5.34 24.42
N ALA A 284 -15.28 -5.94 23.26
CA ALA A 284 -15.83 -7.30 23.16
C ALA A 284 -14.92 -8.35 23.85
N ALA A 285 -13.60 -8.18 23.75
CA ALA A 285 -12.65 -9.04 24.46
C ALA A 285 -12.70 -8.85 25.99
N LYS A 286 -12.89 -7.61 26.47
CA LYS A 286 -13.08 -7.32 27.90
C LYS A 286 -14.40 -7.89 28.41
N GLU A 287 -15.48 -7.74 27.67
CA GLU A 287 -16.80 -8.31 28.01
C GLU A 287 -16.76 -9.84 28.04
N ARG A 288 -16.16 -10.49 27.04
CA ARG A 288 -15.93 -11.94 27.05
C ARG A 288 -15.09 -12.39 28.24
N ARG A 289 -14.05 -11.62 28.62
CA ARG A 289 -13.26 -11.91 29.82
C ARG A 289 -14.06 -11.73 31.11
N ALA A 290 -14.94 -10.73 31.18
CA ALA A 290 -15.81 -10.50 32.34
C ALA A 290 -16.89 -11.58 32.49
N GLN A 291 -17.50 -12.01 31.39
CA GLN A 291 -18.46 -13.12 31.37
C GLN A 291 -17.81 -14.46 31.76
N ASN A 292 -16.56 -14.68 31.35
CA ASN A 292 -15.79 -15.88 31.67
C ASN A 292 -15.02 -15.76 33.01
N ALA A 293 -15.19 -14.67 33.77
CA ALA A 293 -14.50 -14.49 35.04
C ALA A 293 -15.19 -15.31 36.14
N PRO A 294 -14.47 -16.20 36.86
CA PRO A 294 -15.05 -16.91 37.99
C PRO A 294 -15.43 -15.93 39.13
N PRO A 295 -16.48 -16.22 39.91
CA PRO A 295 -16.96 -15.32 40.96
C PRO A 295 -15.88 -15.04 42.02
N PRO A 296 -15.87 -13.83 42.64
CA PRO A 296 -14.87 -13.45 43.64
C PRO A 296 -14.84 -14.46 44.79
N GLY A 297 -13.69 -15.11 45.02
CA GLY A 297 -13.49 -16.11 46.08
C GLY A 297 -13.39 -17.57 45.61
N ALA A 298 -13.66 -17.87 44.32
CA ALA A 298 -13.46 -19.22 43.79
C ALA A 298 -11.97 -19.49 43.50
N LYS A 299 -11.37 -20.48 44.17
CA LYS A 299 -10.01 -20.96 43.86
C LYS A 299 -9.96 -21.39 42.39
N PRO A 300 -8.89 -21.06 41.62
CA PRO A 300 -8.77 -21.49 40.24
C PRO A 300 -8.73 -23.02 40.21
N LYS A 301 -9.82 -23.66 39.78
CA LYS A 301 -9.80 -25.09 39.46
C LYS A 301 -8.86 -25.24 38.27
N LYS A 302 -7.78 -25.98 38.47
CA LYS A 302 -6.85 -26.41 37.44
C LYS A 302 -7.68 -27.17 36.40
N GLN A 303 -8.07 -26.49 35.31
CA GLN A 303 -8.73 -27.17 34.20
C GLN A 303 -7.70 -28.17 33.66
N SER A 304 -8.00 -29.46 33.81
CA SER A 304 -7.32 -30.48 33.02
C SER A 304 -7.55 -30.11 31.57
N LYS A 305 -6.47 -30.04 30.78
CA LYS A 305 -6.55 -29.96 29.32
C LYS A 305 -7.51 -31.05 28.86
N VAL A 306 -8.73 -30.69 28.50
CA VAL A 306 -9.59 -31.54 27.67
C VAL A 306 -8.93 -31.49 26.30
N ALA A 307 -8.50 -32.64 25.82
CA ALA A 307 -7.99 -32.80 24.48
C ALA A 307 -9.03 -32.23 23.51
N ALA A 308 -8.59 -31.43 22.55
CA ALA A 308 -9.44 -31.04 21.44
C ALA A 308 -9.85 -32.35 20.71
N GLU A 309 -11.14 -32.66 20.73
CA GLU A 309 -11.70 -33.66 19.82
C GLU A 309 -11.61 -33.14 18.38
N PRO A 310 -11.35 -34.01 17.39
CA PRO A 310 -11.28 -33.60 16.00
C PRO A 310 -12.67 -33.27 15.48
N THR A 311 -12.78 -32.13 14.81
CA THR A 311 -13.99 -31.71 14.07
C THR A 311 -14.32 -32.76 13.01
N GLU A 312 -15.38 -33.52 13.23
CA GLU A 312 -15.96 -34.41 12.23
C GLU A 312 -16.72 -33.56 11.20
N ILE A 313 -16.35 -33.74 9.93
CA ILE A 313 -17.00 -33.14 8.77
C ILE A 313 -18.32 -33.87 8.59
N THR A 314 -19.43 -33.14 8.71
CA THR A 314 -20.76 -33.65 8.33
C THR A 314 -20.91 -33.54 6.82
N THR A 315 -20.84 -34.69 6.14
CA THR A 315 -21.44 -34.89 4.81
C THR A 315 -22.88 -35.35 5.00
N SER A 316 -23.83 -34.59 4.45
CA SER A 316 -25.22 -35.00 4.28
C SER A 316 -25.34 -35.90 3.06
N ASP A 317 -25.85 -37.11 3.25
CA ASP A 317 -26.26 -38.03 2.20
C ASP A 317 -27.43 -37.47 1.37
N GLY A 318 -27.33 -37.67 0.05
CA GLY A 318 -28.44 -37.73 -0.88
C GLY A 318 -28.21 -38.93 -1.81
N MET A 319 -29.07 -39.95 -1.68
CA MET A 319 -29.31 -41.08 -2.61
C MET A 319 -29.62 -40.51 -4.02
N GLU A 320 -29.22 -41.05 -5.18
CA GLU A 320 -29.48 -42.39 -5.73
C GLU A 320 -28.59 -42.71 -6.96
N MET A 321 -28.34 -44.03 -7.14
CA MET A 321 -28.05 -44.85 -8.34
C MET A 321 -27.30 -44.28 -9.57
N ASP A 322 -26.22 -44.94 -10.00
CA ASP A 322 -26.29 -46.11 -10.91
C ASP A 322 -24.92 -46.78 -11.12
N GLY A 323 -24.93 -48.09 -11.40
CA GLY A 323 -23.77 -48.98 -11.27
C GLY A 323 -22.82 -49.11 -12.48
N LYS A 324 -21.62 -49.65 -12.22
CA LYS A 324 -21.01 -50.77 -12.98
C LYS A 324 -19.66 -51.21 -12.37
N ALA A 325 -19.46 -52.52 -12.48
CA ALA A 325 -18.35 -53.32 -11.99
C ALA A 325 -16.97 -52.99 -12.58
N ALA A 326 -15.91 -53.29 -11.82
CA ALA A 326 -14.77 -54.12 -12.27
C ALA A 326 -13.84 -54.48 -11.09
N GLU A 327 -13.40 -55.73 -11.11
CA GLU A 327 -12.57 -56.46 -10.15
C GLU A 327 -11.05 -56.11 -10.16
N ASN A 328 -10.35 -56.77 -9.23
CA ASN A 328 -8.92 -57.15 -9.18
C ASN A 328 -7.95 -56.13 -8.57
N GLY A 329 -7.05 -56.49 -7.65
CA GLY A 329 -6.71 -57.75 -6.99
C GLY A 329 -5.83 -57.41 -5.75
N SER A 330 -5.88 -58.19 -4.66
CA SER A 330 -4.90 -59.26 -4.38
C SER A 330 -3.44 -58.77 -4.46
N SER A 331 -2.56 -58.90 -3.46
CA SER A 331 -2.52 -59.75 -2.26
C SER A 331 -1.23 -59.43 -1.50
N ASP A 332 -1.31 -59.58 -0.17
CA ASP A 332 -0.33 -60.22 0.74
C ASP A 332 1.18 -60.12 0.50
N ALA A 333 1.90 -59.72 1.56
CA ALA A 333 2.80 -60.66 2.25
C ALA A 333 3.11 -60.20 3.69
N LYS A 334 3.07 -61.19 4.57
CA LYS A 334 3.04 -61.15 6.04
C LYS A 334 4.28 -61.86 6.57
N ALA A 335 4.86 -61.39 7.69
CA ALA A 335 5.63 -62.19 8.66
C ALA A 335 5.90 -61.30 9.90
N THR A 336 5.13 -61.31 11.00
CA THR A 336 5.11 -62.25 12.14
C THR A 336 6.48 -62.87 12.46
N GLY A 337 7.16 -62.48 13.52
CA GLY A 337 6.96 -62.88 14.93
C GLY A 337 8.37 -63.23 15.48
N THR A 338 8.72 -63.34 16.76
CA THR A 338 8.07 -63.32 18.07
C THR A 338 9.25 -63.21 19.08
N SER A 339 9.05 -62.58 20.24
CA SER A 339 9.89 -62.73 21.46
C SER A 339 9.79 -64.18 22.03
N PRO A 340 10.48 -64.66 23.09
CA PRO A 340 11.03 -63.92 24.26
C PRO A 340 12.34 -64.50 24.90
N GLY A 341 12.83 -63.87 25.99
CA GLY A 341 13.45 -64.64 27.10
C GLY A 341 14.79 -64.19 27.70
N LYS A 342 14.70 -63.42 28.80
CA LYS A 342 15.42 -63.47 30.10
C LYS A 342 16.95 -63.66 30.24
N THR A 343 17.47 -62.77 31.12
CA THR A 343 18.50 -62.91 32.19
C THR A 343 19.99 -63.04 31.83
N ALA A 344 20.79 -62.04 32.23
CA ALA A 344 21.85 -62.19 33.25
C ALA A 344 22.53 -60.84 33.58
N SER A 345 23.03 -60.76 34.81
CA SER A 345 23.69 -59.67 35.51
C SER A 345 25.01 -59.18 34.90
N GLY A 346 25.27 -57.88 34.97
CA GLY A 346 26.61 -57.30 34.74
C GLY A 346 26.74 -55.93 35.39
N THR A 347 27.47 -55.87 36.49
CA THR A 347 27.95 -54.66 37.16
C THR A 347 28.81 -53.79 36.21
N GLY A 348 28.49 -52.51 36.09
CA GLY A 348 29.30 -51.55 35.34
C GLY A 348 28.98 -50.10 35.73
N SER A 349 29.95 -49.43 36.36
CA SER A 349 29.92 -48.01 36.64
C SER A 349 30.02 -47.18 35.35
N ARG A 350 29.30 -46.04 35.26
CA ARG A 350 29.83 -44.74 34.77
C ARG A 350 28.76 -43.65 34.58
N THR A 351 28.96 -42.57 35.33
CA THR A 351 28.83 -41.12 35.00
C THR A 351 27.50 -40.53 34.47
N PRO A 352 26.97 -39.45 35.10
CA PRO A 352 25.81 -38.73 34.59
C PRO A 352 26.16 -37.77 33.44
N ARG A 353 25.31 -37.74 32.40
CA ARG A 353 25.38 -36.78 31.29
C ARG A 353 25.02 -35.35 31.76
N PRO A 354 25.72 -34.31 31.28
CA PRO A 354 25.42 -32.91 31.61
C PRO A 354 24.25 -32.39 30.75
N GLY A 355 23.25 -31.75 31.38
CA GLY A 355 22.19 -31.03 30.65
C GLY A 355 20.77 -31.01 31.23
N ALA A 356 20.51 -31.56 32.42
CA ALA A 356 19.19 -31.45 33.05
C ALA A 356 19.06 -30.15 33.86
N THR A 357 18.11 -29.30 33.50
CA THR A 357 17.70 -28.13 34.28
C THR A 357 17.06 -28.56 35.61
N PRO A 358 17.35 -27.91 36.76
CA PRO A 358 16.74 -28.28 38.03
C PRO A 358 15.26 -27.86 38.11
N ARG A 359 14.43 -28.69 38.74
CA ARG A 359 13.04 -28.35 39.09
C ARG A 359 12.99 -27.16 40.06
N PRO A 360 12.00 -26.25 39.97
CA PRO A 360 11.90 -25.11 40.89
C PRO A 360 11.57 -25.59 42.31
N GLY A 361 12.42 -25.28 43.30
CA GLY A 361 12.08 -25.51 44.72
C GLY A 361 13.23 -25.74 45.71
N ALA A 362 14.48 -25.92 45.28
CA ALA A 362 15.58 -26.19 46.23
C ALA A 362 16.37 -24.91 46.57
N ARG A 363 16.29 -24.45 47.82
CA ARG A 363 17.16 -23.38 48.38
C ARG A 363 18.62 -23.83 48.43
N PRO A 364 19.60 -22.98 48.06
CA PRO A 364 21.01 -23.34 48.16
C PRO A 364 21.51 -23.25 49.62
N LYS A 365 22.14 -24.32 50.12
CA LYS A 365 22.93 -24.28 51.38
C LYS A 365 24.28 -23.60 51.10
N LYS A 366 24.55 -22.52 51.84
CA LYS A 366 25.87 -21.86 51.94
C LYS A 366 26.93 -22.87 52.36
N ARG A 367 28.08 -22.89 51.67
CA ARG A 367 29.31 -23.52 52.17
C ARG A 367 30.34 -22.42 52.45
N LYS A 368 30.85 -22.40 53.68
CA LYS A 368 31.85 -21.48 54.21
C LYS A 368 33.25 -21.85 53.69
N ARG A 369 34.01 -20.78 53.41
CA ARG A 369 35.45 -20.65 53.15
C ARG A 369 35.98 -21.32 51.89
#